data_AF-V4AE33-F1
#
_entry.id   AF-V4AE33-F1
#
_cell.length_a   1.000
_cell.length_b   1.000
_cell.length_c   1.000
_cell.angle_alpha   90.00
_cell.angle_beta   90.00
_cell.angle_gamma   90.00
#
_symmetry.space_group_name_H-M   'P 1'
#
loop_
_entity.id
_entity.type
_entity.pdbx_description
1 polymer ?
#
loop_
_entity_poly.entity_id
_entity_poly.type
_entity_poly.pdbx_seq_one_letter_code
_entity_poly.pdbx_strand_id
1 'polypeptide(L)' 'MATALPKSPNLECSICLGSFKTPKIVPCGHSFCLECLVRYTDCREETFPCPYCKQVVEIPRVG' A
#
# COMPACT_ATOMS: atom_id res chain seq x y z
N MET A 1 26.76 20.40 12.54
CA MET A 1 26.75 18.98 12.13
C MET A 1 25.31 18.60 11.80
N ALA A 2 25.11 17.96 10.64
CA ALA A 2 23.91 17.31 10.09
C ALA A 2 22.50 17.87 10.43
N THR A 3 21.87 18.47 9.42
CA THR A 3 20.43 18.73 9.27
C THR A 3 19.57 17.52 9.64
N ALA A 4 18.73 17.65 10.68
CA ALA A 4 17.55 16.82 10.84
C ALA A 4 16.42 17.44 10.01
N LEU A 5 16.29 16.99 8.76
CA LEU A 5 15.13 17.29 7.92
C LEU A 5 13.87 16.77 8.65
N PRO A 6 12.76 17.53 8.73
CA PRO A 6 11.50 17.01 9.25
C PRO A 6 11.11 15.82 8.37
N LYS A 7 11.23 14.61 8.91
CA LYS A 7 10.79 13.37 8.28
C LYS A 7 9.29 13.55 8.08
N SER A 8 8.91 13.92 6.86
CA SER A 8 7.55 14.17 6.45
C SER A 8 6.72 12.97 6.87
N PRO A 9 5.83 13.12 7.86
CA PRO A 9 5.01 12.00 8.26
C PRO A 9 4.05 11.74 7.10
N ASN A 10 3.71 10.46 6.87
CA ASN A 10 2.49 10.03 6.18
C ASN A 10 2.57 9.69 4.67
N LEU A 11 3.74 9.35 4.12
CA LEU A 11 3.82 8.70 2.79
C LEU A 11 4.65 7.41 2.81
N GLU A 12 4.47 6.62 3.87
CA GLU A 12 5.11 5.32 4.06
C GLU A 12 4.08 4.20 3.90
N CYS A 13 4.42 3.17 3.11
CA CYS A 13 3.54 2.02 2.90
C CYS A 13 3.58 1.09 4.11
N SER A 14 2.46 0.72 4.71
CA SER A 14 2.50 -0.24 5.84
C SER A 14 2.94 -1.66 5.49
N ILE A 15 3.07 -2.02 4.22
CA ILE A 15 3.56 -3.34 3.83
C ILE A 15 5.09 -3.34 3.81
N CYS A 16 5.73 -2.40 3.12
CA CYS A 16 7.19 -2.33 3.04
C CYS A 16 7.84 -1.34 4.03
N LEU A 17 7.04 -0.61 4.81
CA LEU A 17 7.44 0.46 5.73
C LEU A 17 8.38 1.50 5.10
N GLY A 18 8.30 1.66 3.78
CA GLY A 18 9.14 2.54 2.99
C GLY A 18 8.32 3.55 2.20
N SER A 19 9.01 4.41 1.47
CA SER A 19 8.37 5.41 0.60
C SER A 19 7.47 4.77 -0.45
N PHE A 20 6.27 5.32 -0.63
CA PHE A 20 5.33 4.85 -1.64
C PHE A 20 5.93 4.92 -3.05
N LYS A 21 6.31 3.77 -3.62
CA LYS A 21 6.62 3.62 -5.03
C LYS A 21 5.34 3.15 -5.72
N THR A 22 4.64 4.06 -6.39
CA THR A 22 3.31 3.86 -7.02
C THR A 22 2.19 3.53 -6.02
N PRO A 23 1.71 4.54 -5.24
CA PRO A 23 0.59 4.32 -4.34
C PRO A 23 -0.68 4.03 -5.15
N LYS A 24 -1.22 2.83 -4.96
CA LYS A 24 -2.55 2.43 -5.42
C LYS A 24 -3.52 2.58 -4.27
N ILE A 25 -4.57 3.35 -4.51
CA ILE A 25 -5.69 3.49 -3.57
C ILE A 25 -6.60 2.28 -3.78
N VAL A 26 -6.76 1.49 -2.72
CA VAL A 26 -7.70 0.35 -2.70
C VAL A 26 -9.11 0.85 -2.37
N PRO A 27 -10.18 0.10 -2.70
CA PRO A 27 -11.56 0.56 -2.47
C PRO A 27 -11.90 0.85 -1.00
N CYS A 28 -11.13 0.36 -0.02
CA CYS A 28 -11.29 0.78 1.37
C CYS A 28 -10.67 2.16 1.70
N GLY A 29 -10.09 2.87 0.73
CA GLY A 29 -9.48 4.19 0.91
C GLY A 29 -8.03 4.20 1.43
N HIS A 30 -7.36 3.05 1.52
CA HIS A 30 -5.96 2.96 1.93
C HIS A 30 -5.04 2.94 0.70
N SER A 31 -3.83 3.48 0.84
CA SER A 31 -2.83 3.53 -0.23
C SER A 31 -1.70 2.56 0.05
N PHE A 32 -1.32 1.76 -0.94
CA PHE A 32 -0.21 0.81 -0.85
C PHE A 32 0.64 0.83 -2.11
N CYS A 33 1.90 0.43 -2.03
CA CYS A 33 2.70 0.24 -3.24
C CYS A 33 2.06 -0.85 -4.11
N LEU A 34 1.99 -0.64 -5.42
CA LEU A 34 1.49 -1.67 -6.35
C LEU A 34 2.21 -3.01 -6.16
N GLU A 35 3.53 -2.99 -6.05
CA GLU A 35 4.32 -4.20 -5.81
C GLU A 35 3.97 -4.88 -4.48
N CYS A 36 3.72 -4.09 -3.43
CA CYS A 36 3.32 -4.63 -2.14
C CYS A 36 1.93 -5.27 -2.19
N LEU A 37 0.99 -4.65 -2.92
CA LEU A 37 -0.34 -5.23 -3.16
C LEU A 37 -0.22 -6.55 -3.93
N VAL A 38 0.49 -6.55 -5.05
CA VAL A 38 0.71 -7.74 -5.89
C VAL A 38 1.34 -8.88 -5.09
N ARG A 39 2.33 -8.59 -4.24
CA ARG A 39 2.95 -9.56 -3.34
C ARG A 39 2.01 -10.05 -2.23
N TYR A 40 1.12 -9.18 -1.75
CA TYR A 40 0.20 -9.52 -0.67
C TYR A 40 -0.97 -10.38 -1.16
N THR A 41 -1.46 -10.16 -2.38
CA THR A 41 -2.59 -10.92 -2.97
C THR A 41 -2.15 -12.13 -3.80
N ASP A 42 -0.87 -12.49 -3.73
CA ASP A 42 -0.24 -13.61 -4.45
C ASP A 42 -0.58 -13.66 -5.96
N CYS A 43 -0.85 -12.52 -6.60
CA CYS A 43 -1.36 -12.40 -7.98
C CYS A 43 -2.64 -13.21 -8.33
N ARG A 44 -3.16 -14.04 -7.42
CA ARG A 44 -4.21 -15.03 -7.68
C ARG A 44 -5.55 -14.62 -7.12
N GLU A 45 -5.54 -13.84 -6.04
CA GLU A 45 -6.76 -13.46 -5.35
C GLU A 45 -7.31 -12.15 -5.92
N GLU A 46 -8.58 -12.19 -6.34
CA GLU A 46 -9.31 -11.00 -6.77
C GLU A 46 -9.70 -10.13 -5.56
N THR A 47 -9.76 -10.73 -4.37
CA THR A 47 -10.13 -10.11 -3.10
C THR A 47 -9.11 -10.41 -2.03
N PHE A 48 -8.71 -9.42 -1.23
CA PHE A 48 -7.75 -9.60 -0.14
C PHE A 48 -8.12 -8.74 1.07
N PRO A 49 -7.76 -9.14 2.29
CA PRO A 49 -7.97 -8.32 3.48
C PRO A 49 -6.94 -7.19 3.53
N CYS A 50 -7.40 -5.94 3.58
CA CYS A 50 -6.54 -4.76 3.70
C CYS A 50 -5.64 -4.85 4.96
N PRO A 51 -4.32 -4.69 4.87
CA PRO A 51 -3.44 -4.83 6.02
C PRO A 51 -3.56 -3.70 7.06
N TYR A 52 -4.24 -2.58 6.75
CA TYR A 52 -4.55 -1.52 7.73
C TYR A 52 -5.86 -1.77 8.48
N CYS A 53 -6.97 -1.90 7.75
CA CYS A 53 -8.32 -1.97 8.35
C CYS A 53 -8.92 -3.37 8.36
N LYS A 54 -8.22 -4.37 7.79
CA LYS A 54 -8.69 -5.75 7.60
C LYS A 54 -9.97 -5.88 6.77
N GLN A 55 -10.38 -4.80 6.09
CA GLN A 55 -11.51 -4.82 5.17
C GLN A 55 -11.16 -5.62 3.92
N VAL A 56 -12.01 -6.56 3.55
CA VAL A 56 -11.87 -7.29 2.29
C VAL A 56 -12.06 -6.29 1.15
N VAL A 57 -11.04 -6.14 0.33
CA VAL A 57 -11.00 -5.26 -0.82
C VAL A 57 -10.71 -6.06 -2.07
N GLU A 58 -11.39 -5.73 -3.15
CA GLU A 58 -11.12 -6.29 -4.47
C GLU A 58 -10.05 -5.46 -5.19
N ILE A 59 -9.08 -6.11 -5.84
CA ILE A 59 -8.17 -5.42 -6.76
C ILE A 59 -8.86 -5.36 -8.11
N PRO A 60 -9.35 -4.19 -8.56
CA PRO A 60 -9.84 -4.08 -9.92
C PRO A 60 -8.64 -4.32 -10.85
N ARG A 61 -8.72 -5.38 -11.67
CA ARG A 61 -7.78 -5.69 -12.75
C ARG A 61 -7.91 -4.63 -13.85
N VAL A 62 -7.57 -3.39 -13.53
CA VAL A 62 -7.44 -2.33 -14.53
C VAL A 62 -6.10 -2.57 -15.21
N GLY A 63 -6.17 -3.22 -16.37
CA GLY A 63 -5.11 -3.25 -17.36
C GLY A 63 -4.84 -1.88 -17.97
#